data_AF-U2W688-F1
#
_entry.id   AF-U2W688-F1
#
_cell.length_a   1.000
_cell.length_b   1.000
_cell.length_c   1.000
_cell.angle_alpha   90.00
_cell.angle_beta   90.00
_cell.angle_gamma   90.00
#
_symmetry.space_group_name_H-M   'P 1'
#
loop_
_entity.id
_entity.type
_entity.pdbx_description
1 polymer ?
#
loop_
_entity_poly.entity_id
_entity_poly.type
_entity_poly.pdbx_seq_one_letter_code
_entity_poly.pdbx_strand_id
1 'polypeptide(L)' 'MKDQKKKMIAPIIITITILLYLTLYLVFLLPAIKFIPAMILFAAPLLALGIAMIYVLKSRINEIRSGEEDDLSNY' A
#
# COMPACT_ATOMS: atom_id res chain seq x y z
N MET A 1 17.23 13.89 12.69
CA MET A 1 16.55 14.18 11.39
C MET A 1 17.02 13.27 10.24
N LYS A 2 18.29 12.85 10.15
CA LYS A 2 18.76 11.89 9.13
C LYS A 2 18.18 10.47 9.31
N ASP A 3 18.00 10.02 10.56
CA ASP A 3 17.54 8.64 10.84
C ASP A 3 16.05 8.45 10.53
N GLN A 4 15.23 9.45 10.81
CA GLN A 4 13.80 9.42 10.47
C GLN A 4 13.57 9.30 8.95
N LYS A 5 14.38 10.00 8.14
CA LYS A 5 14.30 9.88 6.67
C LYS A 5 14.63 8.46 6.19
N LYS A 6 15.63 7.79 6.81
CA LYS A 6 15.96 6.39 6.48
C LYS A 6 14.83 5.43 6.88
N LYS A 7 14.23 5.63 8.06
CA LYS A 7 13.10 4.81 8.54
C LYS A 7 11.87 4.90 7.63
N MET A 8 11.66 6.03 6.94
CA MET A 8 10.56 6.21 5.97
C MET A 8 10.78 5.49 4.63
N ILE A 9 12.02 5.15 4.26
CA ILE A 9 12.31 4.54 2.95
C ILE A 9 11.67 3.15 2.84
N ALA A 10 11.82 2.32 3.88
CA ALA A 10 11.29 0.97 3.90
C ALA A 10 9.76 0.90 3.67
N PRO A 11 8.91 1.58 4.47
CA PRO A 11 7.47 1.53 4.25
C PRO A 11 7.06 2.11 2.89
N ILE A 12 7.72 3.18 2.41
CA ILE A 12 7.42 3.76 1.09
C ILE A 12 7.71 2.76 -0.04
N ILE A 13 8.88 2.12 -0.04
CA ILE A 13 9.26 1.13 -1.07
C ILE A 13 8.28 -0.05 -1.06
N ILE A 14 7.92 -0.55 0.12
CA ILE A 14 6.98 -1.67 0.27
C ILE A 14 5.61 -1.27 -0.28
N THR A 15 5.08 -0.09 0.09
CA THR A 15 3.80 0.39 -0.42
C THR A 15 3.82 0.56 -1.94
N ILE A 16 4.87 1.15 -2.51
CA ILE A 16 5.00 1.32 -3.97
C ILE A 16 5.04 -0.06 -4.66
N THR A 17 5.80 -1.01 -4.12
CA THR A 17 5.93 -2.35 -4.70
C THR A 17 4.59 -3.08 -4.70
N ILE A 18 3.83 -3.02 -3.59
CA ILE A 18 2.50 -3.62 -3.49
C ILE A 18 1.53 -2.94 -4.44
N LEU A 19 1.50 -1.61 -4.50
CA LEU A 19 0.62 -0.88 -5.42
C LEU A 19 0.91 -1.24 -6.87
N LEU A 20 2.19 -1.29 -7.26
CA LEU A 20 2.60 -1.71 -8.59
C LEU A 20 2.13 -3.13 -8.90
N TYR A 21 2.32 -4.07 -7.96
CA TYR A 21 1.86 -5.45 -8.11
C TYR A 21 0.34 -5.53 -8.30
N LEU A 22 -0.44 -4.84 -7.46
CA LEU A 22 -1.91 -4.80 -7.56
C LEU A 22 -2.37 -4.20 -8.88
N THR A 23 -1.73 -3.12 -9.34
CA THR A 23 -2.03 -2.50 -10.63
C THR A 23 -1.74 -3.46 -11.78
N LEU A 24 -0.57 -4.09 -11.82
CA LEU A 24 -0.24 -5.08 -12.84
C LEU A 24 -1.24 -6.23 -12.84
N TYR A 25 -1.58 -6.75 -11.64
CA TYR A 25 -2.57 -7.81 -11.49
C TYR A 25 -3.92 -7.42 -12.11
N LEU A 26 -4.43 -6.21 -11.84
CA LEU A 26 -5.67 -5.71 -12.45
C LEU A 26 -5.56 -5.53 -13.96
N VAL A 27 -4.44 -5.01 -14.46
CA VAL A 27 -4.20 -4.81 -15.90
C VAL A 27 -4.23 -6.13 -16.67
N PHE A 28 -3.72 -7.22 -16.08
CA PHE A 28 -3.77 -8.54 -16.70
C PHE A 28 -5.10 -9.28 -16.47
N LEU A 29 -5.74 -9.08 -15.31
CA LEU A 29 -6.99 -9.77 -14.96
C LEU A 29 -8.20 -9.21 -15.71
N LEU A 30 -8.36 -7.88 -15.76
CA LEU A 30 -9.58 -7.25 -16.28
C LEU A 30 -9.88 -7.58 -17.75
N PRO A 31 -8.90 -7.59 -18.68
CA PRO A 31 -9.15 -7.97 -20.07
C PRO A 31 -9.59 -9.43 -20.25
N ALA A 32 -9.28 -10.32 -19.31
CA ALA A 32 -9.65 -11.73 -19.37
C ALA A 32 -11.12 -11.98 -18.96
N ILE A 33 -11.75 -11.01 -18.28
CA ILE A 33 -13.12 -11.11 -17.80
C ILE A 33 -14.05 -10.49 -18.85
N LYS A 34 -15.05 -11.23 -19.36
CA LYS A 34 -16.05 -10.68 -20.30
C LYS A 34 -17.33 -10.16 -19.62
N PHE A 35 -17.57 -10.57 -18.38
CA PHE A 35 -18.76 -10.21 -17.62
C PHE A 35 -18.49 -9.00 -16.73
N ILE A 36 -19.10 -7.86 -17.07
CA ILE A 36 -18.85 -6.57 -16.41
C ILE A 36 -19.08 -6.61 -14.89
N PRO A 37 -20.16 -7.24 -14.35
CA PRO A 37 -20.33 -7.31 -12.90
C PRO A 37 -19.21 -8.08 -12.19
N ALA A 38 -18.63 -9.11 -12.83
CA ALA A 38 -17.45 -9.79 -12.29
C ALA A 38 -16.23 -8.87 -12.28
N MET A 39 -16.02 -8.02 -13.29
CA MET A 39 -14.93 -7.04 -13.27
C MET A 39 -15.01 -6.14 -12.03
N ILE A 40 -16.21 -5.65 -11.70
CA ILE A 40 -16.43 -4.80 -10.52
C ILE A 40 -16.15 -5.58 -9.25
N LEU A 41 -16.63 -6.83 -9.15
CA LEU A 41 -16.42 -7.71 -8.00
C LEU A 41 -14.94 -7.94 -7.71
N PHE A 42 -14.09 -8.05 -8.73
CA PHE A 42 -12.64 -8.22 -8.55
C PHE A 42 -11.90 -6.88 -8.40
N ALA A 43 -12.29 -5.84 -9.14
CA ALA A 43 -11.61 -4.55 -9.11
C ALA A 43 -11.85 -3.77 -7.82
N ALA A 44 -13.10 -3.73 -7.34
CA ALA A 44 -13.49 -2.94 -6.17
C ALA A 44 -12.68 -3.29 -4.90
N PRO A 45 -12.53 -4.56 -4.49
CA PRO A 45 -11.74 -4.89 -3.30
C PRO A 45 -10.26 -4.60 -3.48
N LEU A 46 -9.70 -4.78 -4.68
CA LEU A 46 -8.29 -4.49 -4.96
C LEU A 46 -8.00 -2.98 -4.93
N LEU A 47 -8.93 -2.16 -5.43
CA LEU A 47 -8.85 -0.70 -5.32
C LEU A 47 -8.99 -0.24 -3.86
N ALA A 48 -9.94 -0.82 -3.12
CA ALA A 48 -10.10 -0.54 -1.69
C ALA A 48 -8.83 -0.88 -0.90
N LEU A 49 -8.19 -2.02 -1.21
CA LEU A 49 -6.91 -2.40 -0.63
C LEU A 49 -5.80 -1.40 -0.98
N GLY A 50 -5.73 -0.95 -2.23
CA GLY A 50 -4.77 0.08 -2.66
C GLY A 50 -4.93 1.39 -1.88
N ILE A 51 -6.17 1.85 -1.67
CA ILE A 51 -6.47 3.02 -0.85
C ILE A 51 -6.06 2.79 0.61
N ALA A 52 -6.39 1.63 1.17
CA ALA A 52 -6.00 1.27 2.54
C ALA A 52 -4.47 1.27 2.73
N MET A 53 -3.71 0.76 1.75
CA MET A 53 -2.25 0.77 1.78
C MET A 53 -1.67 2.19 1.84
N ILE A 54 -2.27 3.14 1.11
CA ILE A 54 -1.87 4.55 1.15
C ILE A 54 -2.20 5.16 2.53
N TYR A 55 -3.36 4.82 3.09
CA TYR A 55 -3.76 5.28 4.42
C TYR A 55 -2.80 4.78 5.51
N VAL A 56 -2.47 3.49 5.49
CA VAL A 56 -1.51 2.87 6.42
C VAL A 56 -0.13 3.51 6.28
N LEU A 57 0.35 3.74 5.04
CA LEU A 57 1.61 4.45 4.81
C LEU A 57 1.57 5.86 5.43
N LYS A 58 0.45 6.58 5.29
CA LYS A 58 0.30 7.92 5.89
C LYS A 58 0.35 7.86 7.42
N SER A 59 -0.34 6.91 8.05
CA SER A 59 -0.25 6.69 9.51
C SER A 59 1.19 6.45 9.94
N ARG A 60 1.87 5.55 9.23
CA ARG A 60 3.25 5.18 9.51
C ARG A 60 4.23 6.34 9.37
N ILE A 61 4.05 7.16 8.34
CA ILE A 61 4.84 8.40 8.17
C ILE A 61 4.57 9.37 9.32
N ASN A 62 3.32 9.49 9.76
CA ASN A 62 2.97 10.37 10.88
C ASN A 62 3.57 9.88 12.20
N GLU A 63 3.51 8.58 12.50
CA GLU A 63 4.15 7.95 13.68
C GLU A 63 5.67 8.22 13.71
N ILE A 64 6.36 7.97 12.60
CA ILE A 64 7.81 8.23 12.48
C ILE A 64 8.13 9.72 12.68
N ARG A 65 7.22 10.62 12.27
CA ARG A 65 7.37 12.07 12.42
C ARG A 65 6.99 12.60 13.80
N SER A 66 6.01 11.99 14.47
CA SER A 66 5.62 12.35 15.85
C SER A 66 6.69 11.92 16.85
N GLY A 67 7.58 10.99 16.46
CA GLY A 67 8.61 10.48 17.35
C GLY A 67 8.06 9.51 18.38
N GLU A 68 6.83 9.02 18.20
CA GLU A 68 6.39 7.78 18.84
C GLU A 68 7.37 6.71 18.38
N GLU A 69 8.09 6.12 19.34
CA GLU A 69 9.01 5.05 19.02
C GLU A 69 8.21 3.94 18.37
N ASP A 70 8.71 3.49 17.22
CA ASP A 70 8.22 2.29 16.60
C ASP A 70 8.49 1.12 17.55
N ASP A 71 7.56 0.84 18.44
CA ASP A 71 7.71 -0.19 19.48
C ASP A 71 7.97 -1.59 18.89
N LEU A 72 7.71 -1.78 17.59
CA LEU A 72 8.09 -2.97 16.82
C LEU A 72 9.60 -3.14 16.65
N SER A 73 10.42 -2.13 16.95
CA SER A 73 11.88 -2.22 16.89
C SER A 73 12.54 -2.86 18.13
N ASN A 74 11.74 -3.16 19.18
CA ASN A 74 12.19 -3.77 20.43
C ASN A 74 11.79 -5.26 20.59
N TYR A 75 11.31 -5.91 19.53
CA TYR A 75 11.01 -7.35 19.51
C TYR A 75 11.87 -8.11 18.51
#